data_AF-A0A6P0T8I9-F1
#
_entry.id   AF-A0A6P0T8I9-F1
#
_cell.length_a   1.000
_cell.length_b   1.000
_cell.length_c   1.000
_cell.angle_alpha   90.00
_cell.angle_beta   90.00
_cell.angle_gamma   90.00
#
_symmetry.space_group_name_H-M   'P 1'
#
loop_
_entity.id
_entity.type
_entity.pdbx_description
1 polymer ?
#
loop_
_entity_poly.entity_id
_entity_poly.type
_entity_poly.pdbx_seq_one_letter_code
_entity_poly.pdbx_strand_id
1 'polypeptide(L)'
;MTTPQAIDWNSLASELTGIEIIDDPTKVAKLSLDYYHFSPVLQSQLKDKRGNMVVRPTTVAEVLEIARVCVKYKAPLTVRGSGTGNYGQCIPLNG
;
A
#
# COMPACT_ATOMS: atom_id res chain seq x y z
N MET A 1 -7.82 -25.62 1.43
CA MET A 1 -7.44 -24.23 1.12
C MET A 1 -8.02 -23.37 2.23
N THR A 2 -7.19 -22.77 3.08
CA THR A 2 -7.66 -21.83 4.11
C THR A 2 -8.19 -20.58 3.42
N THR A 3 -9.46 -20.24 3.67
CA THR A 3 -10.05 -18.96 3.26
C THR A 3 -9.16 -17.83 3.78
N PRO A 4 -8.75 -16.86 2.94
CA PRO A 4 -8.02 -15.70 3.42
C PRO A 4 -8.86 -15.01 4.50
N GLN A 5 -8.34 -14.93 5.71
CA GLN A 5 -8.97 -14.15 6.76
C GLN A 5 -8.97 -12.69 6.31
N ALA A 6 -10.13 -12.03 6.37
CA ALA A 6 -10.22 -10.61 6.07
C ALA A 6 -9.32 -9.82 7.03
N ILE A 7 -8.47 -8.95 6.47
CA ILE A 7 -7.59 -8.08 7.25
C ILE A 7 -8.46 -7.03 7.95
N ASP A 8 -8.32 -6.92 9.27
CA ASP A 8 -8.90 -5.82 10.04
C ASP A 8 -7.97 -4.61 9.96
N TRP A 9 -8.27 -3.70 9.03
CA TRP A 9 -7.48 -2.50 8.79
C TRP A 9 -7.51 -1.50 9.94
N ASN A 10 -8.58 -1.48 10.75
CA ASN A 10 -8.68 -0.58 11.90
C ASN A 10 -7.76 -1.05 13.02
N SER A 11 -7.78 -2.35 13.31
CA SER A 11 -6.87 -2.97 14.28
C SER A 11 -5.40 -2.80 13.85
N LEU A 12 -5.11 -3.01 12.56
CA LEU A 12 -3.77 -2.78 12.01
C LEU A 12 -3.31 -1.32 12.19
N ALA A 13 -4.14 -0.35 11.81
CA ALA A 13 -3.81 1.07 11.92
C ALA A 13 -3.55 1.49 13.38
N SER A 14 -4.29 0.92 14.34
CA SER A 14 -4.10 1.20 15.77
C SER A 14 -2.73 0.76 16.29
N GLU A 15 -2.10 -0.26 15.70
CA GLU A 15 -0.76 -0.72 16.06
C GLU A 15 0.37 0.13 15.46
N LEU A 16 0.06 1.04 14.53
CA LEU A 16 1.03 1.96 13.92
C LEU A 16 0.95 3.36 14.56
N THR A 17 0.72 3.39 15.87
CA THR A 17 0.57 4.64 16.62
C THR A 17 1.83 5.50 16.48
N GLY A 18 1.63 6.77 16.10
CA GLY A 18 2.72 7.75 15.93
C GLY A 18 3.31 7.81 14.51
N ILE A 19 2.94 6.88 13.63
CA ILE A 19 3.29 6.92 12.21
C ILE A 19 2.16 7.63 11.46
N GLU A 20 2.50 8.51 10.51
CA GLU A 20 1.48 9.18 9.67
C GLU A 20 0.75 8.14 8.82
N ILE A 21 -0.58 8.10 8.94
CA ILE A 21 -1.48 7.26 8.14
C ILE A 21 -2.35 8.17 7.27
N ILE A 22 -2.49 7.80 6.00
CA ILE A 22 -3.40 8.42 5.05
C ILE A 22 -4.40 7.35 4.61
N ASP A 23 -5.68 7.56 4.92
CA ASP A 23 -6.80 6.68 4.62
C ASP A 23 -7.89 7.35 3.77
N ASP A 24 -7.78 8.65 3.48
CA ASP A 24 -8.66 9.34 2.54
C ASP A 24 -8.62 8.64 1.16
N PRO A 25 -9.77 8.15 0.64
CA PRO A 25 -9.80 7.34 -0.56
C PRO A 25 -9.19 8.02 -1.79
N THR A 26 -9.33 9.35 -1.91
CA THR A 26 -8.80 10.10 -3.06
C THR A 26 -7.28 10.19 -2.99
N LYS A 27 -6.72 10.48 -1.81
CA LYS A 27 -5.28 10.52 -1.59
C LYS A 27 -4.65 9.13 -1.73
N VAL A 28 -5.26 8.11 -1.15
CA VAL A 28 -4.80 6.71 -1.28
C VAL A 28 -4.79 6.30 -2.75
N ALA A 29 -5.84 6.64 -3.50
CA ALA A 29 -5.88 6.34 -4.93
C ALA A 29 -4.76 7.00 -5.73
N LYS A 30 -4.46 8.27 -5.45
CA LYS A 30 -3.34 8.96 -6.08
C LYS A 30 -1.99 8.34 -5.72
N LEU A 31 -1.79 7.98 -4.46
CA LEU A 31 -0.53 7.41 -3.95
C LEU A 31 -0.36 5.93 -4.30
N SER A 32 -1.41 5.25 -4.74
CA SER A 32 -1.37 3.87 -5.23
C SER A 32 -0.85 3.74 -6.67
N LEU A 33 -0.68 4.85 -7.40
CA LEU A 33 -0.38 4.83 -8.84
C LEU A 33 0.99 5.42 -9.17
N ASP A 34 1.61 4.89 -10.22
CA ASP A 34 2.80 5.45 -10.87
C ASP A 34 2.49 5.83 -12.34
N TYR A 35 3.52 5.89 -13.19
CA TYR A 35 3.39 6.21 -14.61
C TYR A 35 3.10 4.98 -15.51
N TYR A 36 2.52 3.91 -14.94
CA TYR A 36 2.06 2.74 -15.71
C TYR A 36 1.19 3.08 -16.93
N HIS A 37 0.47 4.20 -16.90
CA HIS A 37 -0.41 4.66 -17.96
C HIS A 37 0.32 5.00 -19.28
N PHE A 38 1.66 5.05 -19.28
CA PHE A 38 2.45 5.16 -20.51
C PHE A 38 2.35 3.90 -21.39
N SER A 39 1.96 2.76 -20.81
CA SER A 39 1.70 1.52 -21.52
C SER A 39 0.19 1.24 -21.57
N PRO A 40 -0.44 1.19 -22.75
CA PRO A 40 -1.85 0.80 -22.88
C PRO A 40 -2.14 -0.59 -22.30
N VAL A 41 -1.16 -1.49 -22.37
CA VAL A 41 -1.25 -2.84 -21.79
C VAL A 41 -1.35 -2.74 -20.27
N LEU A 42 -0.41 -2.04 -19.62
CA LEU A 42 -0.42 -1.89 -18.17
C LEU A 42 -1.62 -1.08 -17.70
N GLN A 43 -2.05 -0.08 -18.47
CA GLN A 43 -3.23 0.71 -18.17
C GLN A 43 -4.46 -0.19 -17.98
N SER A 44 -4.68 -1.13 -18.90
CA SER A 44 -5.78 -2.08 -18.82
C SER A 44 -5.70 -3.01 -17.59
N GLN A 45 -4.50 -3.36 -17.15
CA GLN A 45 -4.26 -4.33 -16.08
C GLN A 45 -4.28 -3.70 -14.67
N LEU A 46 -3.87 -2.44 -14.55
CA LEU A 46 -3.57 -1.81 -13.26
C LEU A 46 -4.50 -0.65 -12.88
N LYS A 47 -5.39 -0.21 -13.78
CA LYS A 47 -6.27 0.95 -13.55
C LYS A 47 -7.13 0.87 -12.28
N ASP A 48 -7.51 -0.34 -11.87
CA ASP A 48 -8.40 -0.58 -10.74
C ASP A 48 -7.64 -0.98 -9.45
N LYS A 49 -6.31 -0.94 -9.46
CA LYS A 49 -5.46 -1.34 -8.32
C LYS A 49 -5.23 -0.18 -7.36
N ARG A 50 -5.68 -0.34 -6.12
CA ARG A 50 -5.65 0.69 -5.06
C ARG A 50 -5.26 0.00 -3.77
N GLY A 51 -4.49 0.70 -2.94
CA GLY A 51 -4.17 0.32 -1.57
C GLY A 51 -5.34 0.60 -0.62
N ASN A 52 -5.31 -0.01 0.57
CA ASN A 52 -6.24 0.31 1.66
C ASN A 52 -5.85 1.58 2.44
N MET A 53 -4.55 1.82 2.62
CA MET A 53 -4.00 3.00 3.30
C MET A 53 -2.56 3.26 2.84
N VAL A 54 -2.04 4.44 3.17
CA VAL A 54 -0.62 4.77 3.01
C VAL A 54 -0.04 5.13 4.37
N VAL A 55 1.13 4.57 4.67
CA VAL A 55 1.91 4.90 5.87
C VAL A 55 3.19 5.61 5.48
N ARG A 56 3.57 6.66 6.23
CA ARG A 56 4.76 7.47 5.94
C ARG A 56 5.72 7.44 7.13
N PRO A 57 6.67 6.49 7.15
CA PRO A 57 7.69 6.45 8.18
C PRO A 57 8.69 7.59 7.99
N THR A 58 9.20 8.12 9.10
CA THR A 58 10.25 9.15 9.16
C THR A 58 11.58 8.60 9.70
N THR A 59 11.56 7.39 10.27
CA THR A 59 12.74 6.71 10.81
C THR A 59 12.85 5.26 10.34
N VAL A 60 14.04 4.68 10.43
CA VAL A 60 14.26 3.24 10.14
C VAL A 60 13.52 2.35 11.14
N ALA A 61 13.38 2.79 12.40
CA ALA A 61 12.64 2.05 13.41
C ALA A 61 11.16 1.90 13.03
N GLU A 62 10.53 2.96 12.53
CA GLU A 62 9.14 2.93 12.04
C GLU A 62 8.98 2.01 10.83
N VAL A 63 9.97 1.96 9.92
CA VAL A 63 9.96 1.00 8.79
C VAL A 63 9.92 -0.44 9.29
N LEU A 64 10.74 -0.77 10.31
CA LEU A 64 10.77 -2.10 10.91
C LEU A 64 9.45 -2.43 11.63
N GLU A 65 8.86 -1.45 12.32
CA GLU A 65 7.56 -1.59 12.96
C GLU A 65 6.44 -1.86 11.96
N ILE A 66 6.36 -1.10 10.87
CA ILE A 66 5.40 -1.32 9.78
C ILE A 66 5.53 -2.73 9.24
N ALA A 67 6.75 -3.17 8.90
CA ALA A 67 6.98 -4.51 8.39
C ALA A 67 6.53 -5.60 9.38
N ARG A 68 6.84 -5.43 10.68
CA ARG A 68 6.42 -6.35 11.75
C ARG A 68 4.90 -6.44 11.84
N VAL A 69 4.20 -5.31 11.80
CA VAL A 69 2.73 -5.26 11.86
C VAL A 69 2.11 -5.88 10.61
N CYS A 70 2.60 -5.55 9.41
CA CYS A 70 2.12 -6.18 8.17
C CYS A 70 2.26 -7.70 8.19
N VAL A 71 3.38 -8.24 8.70
CA VAL A 71 3.57 -9.68 8.89
C VAL A 71 2.54 -10.27 9.87
N LYS A 72 2.33 -9.62 11.02
CA LYS A 72 1.35 -10.06 12.04
C LYS A 72 -0.05 -10.20 11.44
N TYR A 73 -0.48 -9.23 10.65
CA TYR A 73 -1.81 -9.20 10.03
C TYR A 73 -1.88 -9.91 8.68
N LYS A 74 -0.75 -10.42 8.16
CA LYS A 74 -0.62 -10.93 6.78
C LYS A 74 -1.09 -9.90 5.73
N ALA A 75 -0.87 -8.62 6.02
CA ALA A 75 -1.22 -7.53 5.13
C ALA A 75 -0.16 -7.39 4.02
N PRO A 76 -0.57 -7.28 2.74
CA PRO A 76 0.34 -6.94 1.65
C PRO A 76 1.03 -5.59 1.91
N LEU A 77 2.31 -5.52 1.57
CA LEU A 77 3.11 -4.30 1.73
C LEU A 77 3.74 -3.96 0.37
N THR A 78 3.41 -2.78 -0.15
CA THR A 78 3.98 -2.25 -1.39
C THR A 78 4.83 -1.03 -1.05
N VAL A 79 6.12 -1.08 -1.36
CA VAL A 79 7.04 0.03 -1.11
C VAL A 79 6.92 1.07 -2.22
N ARG A 80 6.96 2.35 -1.83
CA ARG A 80 6.87 3.48 -2.75
C ARG A 80 7.87 4.58 -2.39
N GLY A 81 8.57 5.11 -3.39
CA GLY A 81 9.31 6.38 -3.32
C GLY A 81 8.47 7.56 -3.83
N SER A 82 8.94 8.28 -4.84
CA SER A 82 8.17 9.33 -5.51
C SER A 82 7.03 8.79 -6.40
N GLY A 83 7.15 7.53 -6.86
CA GLY A 83 6.20 6.86 -7.76
C GLY A 83 6.24 7.37 -9.20
N THR A 84 7.44 7.66 -9.70
CA THR A 84 7.71 8.02 -11.11
C THR A 84 8.10 6.81 -11.96
N GLY A 85 7.89 5.61 -11.45
CA GLY A 85 8.13 4.35 -12.18
C GLY A 85 7.12 4.17 -13.32
N ASN A 86 7.50 3.47 -14.38
CA ASN A 86 6.66 3.33 -15.58
C ASN A 86 5.99 1.95 -15.71
N TYR A 87 6.27 1.02 -14.79
CA TYR A 87 5.92 -0.39 -14.94
C TYR A 87 4.94 -0.90 -13.89
N GLY A 88 4.34 -0.01 -13.07
CA GLY A 88 3.49 -0.42 -11.96
C GLY A 88 4.26 -0.95 -10.75
N GLN A 89 5.53 -0.57 -10.59
CA GLN A 89 6.47 -1.14 -9.61
C GLN A 89 6.02 -0.88 -8.16
N CYS A 90 5.33 0.24 -7.94
CA CYS A 90 4.78 0.60 -6.64
C CYS A 90 3.25 0.60 -6.64
N ILE A 91 2.60 -0.12 -7.58
CA ILE A 91 1.15 -0.30 -7.59
C ILE A 91 0.80 -1.51 -6.71
N PRO A 92 -0.07 -1.35 -5.69
CA PRO A 92 -0.45 -2.44 -4.82
C PRO A 92 -1.41 -3.40 -5.53
N LEU A 93 -0.93 -4.59 -5.87
CA LEU A 93 -1.68 -5.56 -6.69
C LEU A 93 -2.78 -6.30 -5.91
N ASN A 94 -2.60 -6.42 -4.59
CA ASN A 94 -3.38 -7.29 -3.69
C ASN A 94 -4.14 -6.50 -2.61
N GLY A 95 -4.67 -5.34 -2.96
CA GLY A 95 -5.49 -4.50 -2.08
C GLY A 95 -4.79 -3.25 -1.61
#